data_AF-A0A6M6JE77-F1
#
_entry.id   AF-A0A6M6JE77-F1
#
_cell.length_a   1.000
_cell.length_b   1.000
_cell.length_c   1.000
_cell.angle_alpha   90.00
_cell.angle_beta   90.00
_cell.angle_gamma   90.00
#
_symmetry.space_group_name_H-M   'P 1'
#
loop_
_entity.id
_entity.type
_entity.pdbx_description
1 polymer ?
#
loop_
_entity_poly.entity_id
_entity_poly.type
_entity_poly.pdbx_seq_one_letter_code
_entity_poly.pdbx_strand_id
1 'polypeptide(L)'
;MADTPLFRLVYRSQLTVPPEERRAELASILDASRSKNSAREVTGALLVWQDYVVQTLEGEEATVRALYEKIAKDSRHEAVTLLEAEPVESRAFARWSMARVSDNDQPSGMPSLSNRNDGDPPEPSHDTREADPVVSAMRGYAQGTSQVSPHVGRGVV
;
A
#
# COMPACT_ATOMS: atom_id res chain seq x y z
N MET A 1 -24.27 -7.86 14.32
CA MET A 1 -23.25 -6.89 13.85
C MET A 1 -22.98 -7.28 12.42
N ALA A 2 -23.17 -6.38 11.46
CA ALA A 2 -22.97 -6.70 10.05
C ALA A 2 -21.48 -7.04 9.87
N ASP A 3 -21.21 -8.21 9.33
CA ASP A 3 -19.88 -8.58 8.85
C ASP A 3 -19.59 -7.65 7.67
N THR A 4 -18.88 -6.55 7.92
CA THR A 4 -18.56 -5.60 6.86
C THR A 4 -17.54 -6.28 5.95
N PRO A 5 -17.89 -6.57 4.69
CA PRO A 5 -17.01 -7.33 3.81
C PRO A 5 -15.71 -6.56 3.62
N LEU A 6 -14.62 -7.21 4.00
CA LEU A 6 -13.29 -6.66 3.84
C LEU A 6 -12.94 -6.64 2.35
N PHE A 7 -12.43 -5.50 1.90
CA PHE A 7 -12.13 -5.21 0.51
C PHE A 7 -10.70 -4.74 0.38
N ARG A 8 -9.99 -5.25 -0.63
CA ARG A 8 -8.63 -4.86 -0.97
C ARG A 8 -8.61 -4.16 -2.33
N LEU A 9 -7.93 -3.03 -2.37
CA LEU A 9 -7.67 -2.28 -3.59
C LEU A 9 -6.17 -2.05 -3.74
N VAL A 10 -5.62 -2.47 -4.87
CA VAL A 10 -4.22 -2.20 -5.24
C VAL A 10 -4.22 -1.33 -6.48
N TYR A 11 -3.48 -0.23 -6.43
CA TYR A 11 -3.30 0.64 -7.59
C TYR A 11 -1.84 1.03 -7.75
N ARG A 12 -1.48 1.41 -8.99
CA ARG A 12 -0.19 1.99 -9.35
C ARG A 12 -0.39 3.40 -9.88
N SER A 13 0.50 4.31 -9.54
CA SER A 13 0.57 5.65 -10.12
C SER A 13 2.03 6.03 -10.38
N GLN A 14 2.23 7.09 -11.16
CA GLN A 14 3.54 7.68 -11.43
C GLN A 14 3.66 9.00 -10.67
N LEU A 15 4.73 9.18 -9.90
CA LEU A 15 4.98 10.43 -9.18
C LEU A 15 5.37 11.54 -10.15
N THR A 16 4.68 12.67 -10.05
CA THR A 16 5.03 13.88 -10.80
C THR A 16 6.06 14.74 -10.08
N VAL A 17 6.36 14.38 -8.82
CA VAL A 17 7.28 15.10 -7.94
C VAL A 17 8.73 14.88 -8.36
N PRO A 18 9.55 15.96 -8.45
CA PRO A 18 10.96 15.84 -8.77
C PRO A 18 11.72 14.97 -7.75
N PRO A 19 12.79 14.28 -8.18
CA PRO A 19 13.48 13.28 -7.37
C PRO A 19 14.07 13.84 -6.07
N GLU A 20 14.45 15.13 -6.05
CA GLU A 20 14.97 15.82 -4.86
C GLU A 20 13.92 16.03 -3.76
N GLU A 21 12.66 16.28 -4.14
CA GLU A 21 11.54 16.51 -3.21
C GLU A 21 10.80 15.22 -2.86
N ARG A 22 10.96 14.17 -3.68
CA ARG A 22 10.28 12.88 -3.55
C ARG A 22 10.36 12.28 -2.15
N ARG A 23 11.53 12.34 -1.50
CA ARG A 23 11.69 11.77 -0.15
C ARG A 23 10.83 12.50 0.88
N ALA A 24 10.76 13.83 0.80
CA ALA A 24 9.95 14.64 1.71
C ALA A 24 8.46 14.42 1.44
N GLU A 25 8.06 14.41 0.17
CA GLU A 25 6.67 14.17 -0.22
C GLU A 25 6.17 12.78 0.17
N LEU A 26 6.98 11.74 -0.02
CA LEU A 26 6.64 10.39 0.43
C LEU A 26 6.49 10.30 1.94
N ALA A 27 7.33 10.99 2.71
CA ALA A 27 7.20 11.06 4.16
C ALA A 27 5.88 11.75 4.57
N SER A 28 5.54 12.87 3.92
CA SER A 28 4.27 13.58 4.12
C SER A 28 3.05 12.73 3.74
N ILE A 29 3.13 11.98 2.63
CA ILE A 29 2.06 11.06 2.21
C ILE A 29 1.86 9.96 3.26
N LEU A 30 2.94 9.35 3.75
CA LEU A 30 2.87 8.31 4.76
C LEU A 30 2.30 8.82 6.08
N ASP A 31 2.74 9.98 6.55
CA ASP A 31 2.23 10.61 7.78
C ASP A 31 0.72 10.93 7.68
N ALA A 32 0.33 11.61 6.61
CA ALA A 32 -1.06 11.95 6.36
C ALA A 32 -1.92 10.68 6.20
N SER A 33 -1.39 9.65 5.54
CA SER A 33 -2.11 8.39 5.33
C SER A 33 -2.26 7.62 6.63
N ARG A 34 -1.23 7.53 7.48
CA ARG A 34 -1.34 6.88 8.81
C ARG A 34 -2.45 7.50 9.65
N SER A 35 -2.45 8.83 9.77
CA SER A 35 -3.46 9.55 10.54
C SER A 35 -4.87 9.39 9.97
N LYS A 36 -5.03 9.54 8.65
CA LYS A 36 -6.34 9.46 7.98
C LYS A 36 -6.88 8.03 7.89
N ASN A 37 -6.00 7.05 7.72
CA ASN A 37 -6.35 5.64 7.58
C ASN A 37 -6.72 5.02 8.93
N SER A 38 -5.98 5.36 10.00
CA SER A 38 -6.32 4.93 11.35
C SER A 38 -7.72 5.39 11.76
N ALA A 39 -8.08 6.65 11.44
CA ALA A 39 -9.43 7.18 11.70
C ALA A 39 -10.55 6.52 10.87
N ARG A 40 -10.20 5.76 9.82
CA ARG A 40 -11.14 5.12 8.88
C ARG A 40 -11.06 3.60 8.90
N GLU A 41 -10.29 3.04 9.84
CA GLU A 41 -10.01 1.60 9.93
C GLU A 41 -9.47 1.00 8.62
N VAL A 42 -8.73 1.80 7.86
CA VAL A 42 -8.04 1.37 6.64
C VAL A 42 -6.62 0.95 6.98
N THR A 43 -6.19 -0.18 6.42
CA THR A 43 -4.82 -0.68 6.53
C THR A 43 -4.20 -0.80 5.14
N GLY A 44 -2.88 -1.01 5.07
CA GLY A 44 -2.23 -1.25 3.79
C GLY A 44 -0.74 -0.98 3.74
N ALA A 45 -0.22 -0.95 2.53
CA ALA A 45 1.19 -0.69 2.26
C ALA A 45 1.37 0.21 1.04
N LEU A 46 2.48 0.92 1.02
CA LEU A 46 2.93 1.79 -0.07
C LEU A 46 4.35 1.37 -0.45
N LEU A 47 4.50 0.89 -1.68
CA LEU A 47 5.77 0.57 -2.33
C LEU A 47 6.14 1.71 -3.28
N VAL A 48 7.40 2.11 -3.25
CA VAL A 48 7.95 3.07 -4.23
C VAL A 48 9.08 2.39 -4.99
N TRP A 49 8.97 2.42 -6.31
CA TRP A 49 9.95 1.89 -7.24
C TRP A 49 10.24 2.93 -8.31
N GLN A 50 11.45 3.50 -8.30
CA GLN A 50 11.83 4.58 -9.21
C GLN A 50 10.80 5.73 -9.17
N ASP A 51 10.05 5.91 -10.25
CA ASP A 51 8.99 6.91 -10.45
C ASP A 51 7.59 6.39 -10.15
N TYR A 52 7.45 5.09 -9.90
CA TYR A 52 6.16 4.45 -9.67
C TYR A 52 5.89 4.26 -8.19
N VAL A 53 4.64 4.42 -7.83
CA VAL A 53 4.09 4.10 -6.51
C VAL A 53 3.06 3.01 -6.71
N VAL A 54 3.14 1.96 -5.90
CA VAL A 54 2.11 0.93 -5.79
C VAL A 54 1.58 0.97 -4.37
N GLN A 55 0.28 1.17 -4.21
CA GLN A 55 -0.34 1.23 -2.89
C GLN A 55 -1.49 0.25 -2.80
N THR A 56 -1.52 -0.46 -1.68
CA THR A 56 -2.57 -1.38 -1.27
C THR A 56 -3.38 -0.73 -0.16
N LEU A 57 -4.71 -0.77 -0.27
CA LEU A 57 -5.67 -0.27 0.70
C LEU A 57 -6.63 -1.41 1.07
N GLU A 58 -6.82 -1.65 2.35
CA GLU A 58 -7.66 -2.72 2.89
C GLU A 58 -8.62 -2.15 3.93
N GLY A 59 -9.90 -2.48 3.83
CA GLY A 59 -10.93 -2.00 4.75
C GLY A 59 -12.32 -2.26 4.20
N GLU A 60 -13.31 -1.55 4.71
CA GLU A 60 -14.66 -1.58 4.16
C GLU A 60 -14.66 -1.09 2.69
N GLU A 61 -15.33 -1.82 1.79
CA GLU A 61 -15.36 -1.49 0.35
C GLU A 61 -15.72 -0.03 0.07
N ALA A 62 -16.80 0.49 0.65
CA ALA A 62 -17.24 1.85 0.42
C ALA A 62 -16.18 2.88 0.86
N THR A 63 -15.56 2.63 2.03
CA THR A 63 -14.51 3.48 2.58
C THR A 63 -13.24 3.44 1.74
N VAL A 64 -12.81 2.25 1.29
CA VAL A 64 -11.63 2.07 0.44
C VAL A 64 -11.83 2.70 -0.94
N ARG A 65 -12.98 2.49 -1.58
CA ARG A 65 -13.30 3.10 -2.89
C ARG A 65 -13.35 4.62 -2.82
N ALA A 66 -14.02 5.18 -1.80
CA ALA A 66 -14.08 6.63 -1.62
C ALA A 66 -12.71 7.25 -1.31
N LEU A 67 -11.84 6.53 -0.60
CA LEU A 67 -10.46 6.93 -0.38
C LEU A 67 -9.66 6.91 -1.70
N TYR A 68 -9.77 5.83 -2.47
CA TYR A 68 -9.12 5.69 -3.77
C TYR A 68 -9.52 6.82 -4.73
N GLU A 69 -10.80 7.18 -4.81
CA GLU A 69 -11.25 8.29 -5.67
C GLU A 69 -10.64 9.64 -5.30
N LYS A 70 -10.39 9.89 -4.01
CA LYS A 70 -9.71 11.11 -3.56
C LYS A 70 -8.23 11.06 -3.92
N ILE A 71 -7.60 9.91 -3.72
CA ILE A 71 -6.20 9.70 -4.05
C ILE A 71 -5.98 9.81 -5.56
N ALA A 72 -6.85 9.24 -6.39
CA ALA A 72 -6.74 9.28 -7.85
C ALA A 72 -6.78 10.70 -8.44
N LYS A 73 -7.29 11.68 -7.69
CA LYS A 73 -7.34 13.12 -8.07
C LYS A 73 -6.19 13.95 -7.50
N ASP A 74 -5.29 13.33 -6.75
CA ASP A 74 -4.15 14.01 -6.12
C ASP A 74 -3.13 14.44 -7.18
N SER A 75 -2.70 15.71 -7.17
CA SER A 75 -1.79 16.26 -8.20
C SER A 75 -0.34 15.79 -8.07
N ARG A 76 0.01 15.09 -6.98
CA ARG A 76 1.37 14.59 -6.73
C ARG A 76 1.70 13.32 -7.52
N HIS A 77 0.70 12.74 -8.19
CA HIS A 77 0.89 11.62 -9.10
C HIS A 77 -0.02 11.70 -10.32
N GLU A 78 0.31 10.94 -11.34
CA GLU A 78 -0.46 10.78 -12.57
C GLU A 78 -0.51 9.30 -12.98
N ALA A 79 -1.14 9.01 -14.13
CA ALA A 79 -1.24 7.66 -14.68
C ALA A 79 -1.77 6.60 -13.68
N VAL A 80 -2.73 6.99 -12.83
CA VAL A 80 -3.31 6.12 -11.81
C VAL A 80 -4.04 4.96 -12.48
N THR A 81 -3.57 3.74 -12.21
CA THR A 81 -4.05 2.49 -12.78
C THR A 81 -4.49 1.57 -11.64
N LEU A 82 -5.76 1.17 -11.67
CA LEU A 82 -6.28 0.14 -10.77
C LEU A 82 -5.74 -1.23 -11.20
N LEU A 83 -5.09 -1.95 -10.29
CA LEU A 83 -4.46 -3.24 -10.55
C LEU A 83 -5.30 -4.40 -10.01
N GLU A 84 -5.81 -4.23 -8.79
CA GLU A 84 -6.62 -5.22 -8.09
C GLU A 84 -7.71 -4.52 -7.29
N ALA A 85 -8.90 -5.11 -7.23
CA ALA A 85 -10.06 -4.57 -6.52
C ALA A 85 -11.02 -5.71 -6.20
N GLU A 86 -10.82 -6.38 -5.08
CA GLU A 86 -11.54 -7.61 -4.74
C GLU A 86 -11.89 -7.70 -3.24
N PRO A 87 -12.99 -8.39 -2.90
CA PRO A 87 -13.26 -8.78 -1.51
C PRO A 87 -12.22 -9.82 -1.05
N VAL A 88 -11.74 -9.67 0.19
CA VAL A 88 -10.73 -10.56 0.78
C VAL A 88 -11.17 -11.05 2.16
N GLU A 89 -10.74 -12.25 2.56
CA GLU A 89 -11.16 -12.86 3.84
C GLU A 89 -10.35 -12.34 5.04
N SER A 90 -9.15 -11.79 4.81
CA SER A 90 -8.30 -11.25 5.86
C SER A 90 -7.39 -10.13 5.36
N ARG A 91 -6.97 -9.24 6.27
CA ARG A 91 -6.07 -8.11 5.97
C ARG A 91 -4.63 -8.62 5.90
N ALA A 92 -3.97 -8.47 4.76
CA ALA A 92 -2.54 -8.74 4.64
C ALA A 92 -1.72 -7.81 5.54
N PHE A 93 -2.18 -6.58 5.73
CA PHE A 93 -1.52 -5.57 6.56
C PHE A 93 -2.31 -5.23 7.82
N ALA A 94 -2.98 -6.21 8.45
CA ALA A 94 -3.86 -6.02 9.61
C ALA A 94 -3.28 -5.17 10.75
N ARG A 95 -1.94 -5.13 10.86
CA ARG A 95 -1.20 -4.43 11.92
C ARG A 95 -0.70 -3.03 11.54
N TRP A 96 -0.87 -2.58 10.29
CA TRP A 96 -0.28 -1.33 9.81
C TRP A 96 -1.30 -0.46 9.07
N SER A 97 -1.53 0.75 9.57
CA SER A 97 -2.36 1.74 8.87
C SER A 97 -1.76 2.15 7.52
N MET A 98 -0.42 2.17 7.42
CA MET A 98 0.31 2.24 6.15
C MET A 98 1.79 1.87 6.31
N ALA A 99 2.21 0.77 5.69
CA ALA A 99 3.58 0.28 5.72
C ALA A 99 4.38 0.80 4.49
N ARG A 100 5.60 1.32 4.67
CA ARG A 100 6.48 1.68 3.54
C ARG A 100 7.30 0.48 3.08
N VAL A 101 7.25 0.12 1.80
CA VAL A 101 8.13 -0.89 1.19
C VAL A 101 9.12 -0.15 0.29
N SER A 102 10.41 -0.41 0.47
CA SER A 102 11.46 0.17 -0.38
C SER A 102 12.09 -0.94 -1.21
N ASP A 103 12.40 -0.64 -2.47
CA ASP A 103 13.07 -1.57 -3.40
C ASP A 103 14.51 -1.90 -2.97
N ASN A 104 15.24 -0.91 -2.45
CA ASN A 104 16.69 -1.06 -2.33
C ASN A 104 17.14 -1.91 -1.13
N ASP A 105 17.99 -2.89 -1.43
CA ASP A 105 19.17 -3.34 -0.69
C ASP A 105 20.04 -2.15 -0.20
N GLN A 106 19.48 -1.21 0.58
CA GLN A 106 20.26 -0.18 1.29
C GLN A 106 20.24 -0.57 2.76
N PRO A 107 21.41 -0.73 3.43
CA PRO A 107 21.42 -0.79 4.88
C PRO A 107 20.81 0.50 5.44
N SER A 108 19.83 0.32 6.32
CA SER A 108 19.10 1.35 7.06
C SER A 108 19.98 2.54 7.45
N GLY A 109 19.93 3.60 6.64
CA GLY A 109 20.71 4.82 6.83
C GLY A 109 19.86 6.03 7.22
N MET A 110 18.62 5.82 7.68
CA MET A 110 17.83 6.90 8.27
C MET A 110 17.50 6.55 9.73
N PRO A 111 17.93 7.37 10.71
CA PRO A 111 17.42 7.23 12.06
C PRO A 111 15.91 7.43 12.03
N SER A 112 15.20 6.47 12.59
CA SER A 112 13.75 6.49 12.79
C SER A 112 13.37 7.82 13.45
N LEU A 113 12.78 8.74 12.67
CA LEU A 113 12.08 9.89 13.23
C LEU A 113 10.88 9.32 13.99
N SER A 114 11.13 9.08 15.26
CA SER A 114 10.21 8.55 16.23
C SER A 114 9.19 9.63 16.57
N ASN A 115 8.24 9.86 15.67
CA ASN A 115 6.91 10.30 16.07
C ASN A 115 6.11 9.03 16.39
N ARG A 116 6.44 8.44 17.55
CA ARG A 116 5.65 7.38 18.18
C ARG A 116 4.26 7.96 18.48
N ASN A 117 3.29 7.66 17.64
CA ASN A 117 1.94 7.50 18.12
C ASN A 117 1.87 6.10 18.74
N ASP A 118 1.43 5.99 19.98
CA ASP A 118 1.47 4.82 20.87
C ASP A 118 0.70 3.57 20.36
N GLY A 119 0.28 3.54 19.09
CA GLY A 119 -0.62 2.53 18.51
C GLY A 119 -0.10 1.74 17.30
N ASP A 120 1.04 2.08 16.68
CA ASP A 120 1.61 1.27 15.59
C ASP A 120 2.68 0.31 16.16
N PRO A 121 2.55 -1.02 16.01
CA PRO A 121 3.58 -1.96 16.45
C PRO A 121 4.90 -1.70 15.71
N PRO A 122 6.06 -2.07 16.29
CA PRO A 122 7.36 -1.85 15.64
C PRO A 122 7.32 -2.36 14.21
N GLU A 123 7.85 -1.57 13.26
CA GLU A 123 7.93 -1.96 11.86
C GLU A 123 8.53 -3.37 11.79
N PRO A 124 7.88 -4.34 11.11
CA PRO A 124 8.40 -5.69 11.04
C PRO A 124 9.78 -5.64 10.40
N SER A 125 10.71 -6.39 10.99
CA SER A 125 12.01 -6.71 10.42
C SER A 125 11.85 -7.07 8.94
N HIS A 126 12.79 -6.62 8.10
CA HIS A 126 12.79 -6.78 6.64
C HIS A 126 12.24 -8.15 6.18
N ASP A 127 12.65 -9.20 6.89
CA ASP A 127 12.31 -10.62 6.73
C ASP A 127 10.80 -10.95 6.67
N THR A 128 9.95 -10.34 7.50
CA THR A 128 8.51 -10.69 7.54
C THR A 128 7.71 -10.01 6.42
N ARG A 129 8.26 -8.97 5.79
CA ARG A 129 7.59 -8.21 4.71
C ARG A 129 7.81 -8.86 3.35
N GLU A 130 8.87 -9.65 3.19
CA GLU A 130 9.27 -10.22 1.90
C GLU A 130 8.48 -11.49 1.53
N ALA A 131 7.91 -12.21 2.50
CA ALA A 131 7.20 -13.46 2.27
C ALA A 131 5.68 -13.30 1.98
N ASP A 132 5.13 -12.09 2.09
CA ASP A 132 3.70 -11.89 1.86
C ASP A 132 3.38 -11.85 0.35
N PRO A 133 2.40 -12.63 -0.14
CA PRO A 133 2.07 -12.68 -1.56
C PRO A 133 1.62 -11.32 -2.11
N VAL A 134 1.03 -10.46 -1.28
CA VAL A 134 0.63 -9.11 -1.70
C VAL A 134 1.87 -8.25 -1.93
N VAL A 135 2.90 -8.33 -1.09
CA VAL A 135 4.15 -7.59 -1.30
C VAL A 135 4.89 -8.08 -2.54
N SER A 136 4.89 -9.39 -2.80
CA SER A 136 5.41 -9.96 -4.03
C SER A 136 4.66 -9.44 -5.27
N ALA A 137 3.32 -9.40 -5.21
CA ALA A 137 2.49 -8.84 -6.29
C ALA A 137 2.78 -7.34 -6.51
N MET A 138 2.89 -6.55 -5.42
CA MET A 138 3.24 -5.13 -5.49
C MET A 138 4.58 -4.90 -6.20
N ARG A 139 5.61 -5.70 -5.88
CA ARG A 139 6.91 -5.64 -6.58
C ARG A 139 6.78 -5.99 -8.07
N GLY A 140 5.95 -6.97 -8.41
CA GLY A 140 5.68 -7.33 -9.81
C GLY A 140 5.01 -6.18 -10.58
N TYR A 141 4.00 -5.54 -9.98
CA TYR A 141 3.30 -4.40 -10.56
C TYR A 141 4.20 -3.18 -10.76
N ALA A 142 5.12 -2.96 -9.82
CA ALA A 142 6.10 -1.89 -9.87
C ALA A 142 7.13 -2.10 -10.99
N GLN A 143 7.62 -3.33 -11.17
CA GLN A 143 8.59 -3.69 -12.20
C GLN A 143 7.98 -3.81 -13.62
N GLY A 144 6.67 -3.62 -13.76
CA GLY A 144 5.97 -3.81 -15.03
C GLY A 144 5.89 -5.27 -15.48
N THR A 145 6.37 -6.20 -14.66
CA THR A 145 6.13 -7.63 -14.84
C THR A 145 4.68 -7.89 -14.43
N SER A 146 3.77 -7.81 -15.41
CA SER A 146 2.40 -8.28 -15.23
C SER A 146 2.44 -9.81 -15.10
N GLN A 147 2.90 -10.30 -13.94
CA GLN A 147 2.58 -11.66 -13.54
C GLN A 147 1.16 -11.60 -13.00
N VAL A 148 0.22 -11.64 -13.94
CA VAL A 148 -1.13 -12.07 -13.67
C VAL A 148 -1.01 -13.37 -12.87
N SER A 149 -1.38 -13.33 -11.59
CA SER A 149 -1.53 -14.54 -10.80
C SER A 149 -2.45 -15.48 -11.59
N PRO A 150 -1.99 -16.69 -11.98
CA PRO A 150 -2.93 -17.69 -12.47
C PRO A 150 -3.87 -17.96 -11.31
N HIS A 151 -5.12 -17.53 -11.44
CA HIS A 151 -6.16 -17.85 -10.48
C HIS A 151 -6.16 -19.37 -10.31
N VAL A 152 -5.66 -19.83 -9.17
CA VAL A 152 -5.82 -21.22 -8.78
C VAL A 152 -7.26 -21.37 -8.31
N GLY A 153 -8.01 -22.18 -9.04
CA GLY A 153 -9.21 -22.85 -8.53
C GLY A 153 -10.55 -22.20 -8.86
N ARG A 154 -11.27 -22.81 -9.82
CA ARG A 154 -12.47 -23.57 -9.46
C ARG A 154 -12.79 -24.59 -10.56
N GLY A 155 -12.31 -25.82 -10.37
CA GLY A 155 -12.99 -26.96 -10.95
C GLY A 155 -14.40 -27.01 -10.38
N VAL A 156 -15.38 -26.70 -11.22
CA VAL A 156 -16.76 -27.13 -11.00
C VAL A 156 -16.92 -28.42 -11.79
N VAL A 157 -17.29 -29.46 -11.04
CA VAL A 157 -17.61 -30.81 -11.47
C VAL A 157 -18.74 -30.85 -12.49
#